data_AF-W7N6V5-F1
#
_entry.id   AF-W7N6V5-F1
#
_cell.length_a   1.000
_cell.length_b   1.000
_cell.length_c   1.000
_cell.angle_alpha   90.00
_cell.angle_beta   90.00
_cell.angle_gamma   90.00
#
_symmetry.space_group_name_H-M   'P 1'
#
loop_
_entity.id
_entity.type
_entity.pdbx_description
1 polymer ?
#
loop_
_entity_poly.entity_id
_entity_poly.type
_entity_poly.pdbx_seq_one_letter_code
_entity_poly.pdbx_strand_id
1 'polypeptide(L)'
;MSLSKVVNGRLVTNTDVEPPIGWTVNFEDMGSETEWGEDGEVADLVAPYGISGVVKPLFRIRYSSNEVIFIIDINEQYYVYNGESGWVQRIVTPTDLKEIVEFINEQGWFRLETENLDA
;
A
#
# COMPACT_ATOMS: atom_id res chain seq x y z
N MET A 1 -3.25 7.16 -14.68
CA MET A 1 -1.78 6.93 -14.55
C MET A 1 -1.54 5.43 -14.51
N SER A 2 -0.37 4.93 -14.94
CA SER A 2 -0.05 3.50 -14.83
C SER A 2 0.35 3.12 -13.40
N LEU A 3 -0.11 1.97 -12.90
CA LEU A 3 0.27 1.42 -11.58
C LEU A 3 1.73 0.96 -11.52
N SER A 4 2.30 0.59 -12.66
CA SER A 4 3.64 0.02 -12.77
C SER A 4 4.48 0.69 -13.87
N LYS A 5 5.80 0.54 -13.77
CA LYS A 5 6.81 0.95 -14.76
C LYS A 5 7.89 -0.11 -14.89
N VAL A 6 8.59 -0.13 -16.03
CA VAL A 6 9.73 -1.02 -16.24
C VAL A 6 11.03 -0.31 -15.87
N VAL A 7 11.79 -0.88 -14.93
CA VAL A 7 13.11 -0.39 -14.52
C VAL A 7 14.09 -1.54 -14.66
N ASN A 8 15.13 -1.38 -15.47
CA ASN A 8 16.14 -2.41 -15.74
C ASN A 8 15.54 -3.78 -16.14
N GLY A 9 14.46 -3.76 -16.94
CA GLY A 9 13.77 -4.98 -17.41
C GLY A 9 12.85 -5.65 -16.39
N ARG A 10 12.65 -5.06 -15.19
CA ARG A 10 11.71 -5.55 -14.18
C ARG A 10 10.49 -4.65 -14.07
N LEU A 11 9.31 -5.23 -13.89
CA LEU A 11 8.08 -4.51 -13.63
C LEU A 11 8.04 -4.12 -12.15
N VAL A 12 8.02 -2.83 -11.86
CA VAL A 12 7.97 -2.29 -10.49
C VAL A 12 6.79 -1.34 -10.34
N THR A 13 6.34 -1.12 -9.11
CA THR A 13 5.37 -0.07 -8.82
C THR A 13 5.87 1.28 -9.34
N ASN A 14 4.95 2.05 -9.92
CA ASN A 14 5.22 3.38 -10.41
C ASN A 14 5.27 4.41 -9.27
N THR A 15 6.38 4.42 -8.53
CA THR A 15 6.70 5.41 -7.50
C THR A 15 8.12 5.94 -7.69
N ASP A 16 8.36 7.17 -7.24
CA ASP A 16 9.69 7.82 -7.24
C ASP A 16 10.32 7.85 -5.83
N VAL A 17 9.67 7.19 -4.86
CA VAL A 17 10.17 7.00 -3.50
C VAL A 17 10.68 5.57 -3.35
N GLU A 18 11.89 5.41 -2.80
CA GLU A 18 12.44 4.09 -2.48
C GLU A 18 11.61 3.42 -1.37
N PRO A 19 11.41 2.09 -1.43
CA PRO A 19 10.68 1.39 -0.38
C PRO A 19 11.44 1.42 0.97
N PRO A 20 10.74 1.20 2.09
CA PRO A 20 11.42 0.95 3.36
C PRO A 20 12.34 -0.28 3.28
N ILE A 21 13.33 -0.34 4.17
CA ILE A 21 14.32 -1.42 4.25
C ILE A 21 13.58 -2.76 4.44
N GLY A 22 13.84 -3.70 3.52
CA GLY A 22 13.21 -5.03 3.54
C GLY A 22 11.84 -5.11 2.85
N TRP A 23 11.33 -4.00 2.33
CA TRP A 23 10.11 -3.95 1.52
C TRP A 23 10.44 -4.03 0.02
N THR A 24 9.50 -4.52 -0.77
CA THR A 24 9.62 -4.66 -2.22
C THR A 24 8.72 -3.66 -2.95
N VAL A 25 9.15 -3.26 -4.14
CA VAL A 25 8.35 -2.57 -5.18
C VAL A 25 8.16 -3.45 -6.42
N ASN A 26 8.62 -4.71 -6.39
CA ASN A 26 8.42 -5.62 -7.51
C ASN A 26 6.92 -5.84 -7.72
N PHE A 27 6.41 -5.45 -8.88
CA PHE A 27 4.97 -5.43 -9.12
C PHE A 27 4.41 -6.86 -9.21
N GLU A 28 5.21 -7.82 -9.66
CA GLU A 28 4.84 -9.24 -9.67
C GLU A 28 4.60 -9.80 -8.26
N ASP A 29 5.22 -9.20 -7.24
CA ASP A 29 5.02 -9.58 -5.84
C ASP A 29 3.80 -8.89 -5.22
N MET A 30 3.24 -7.86 -5.86
CA MET A 30 2.15 -7.07 -5.31
C MET A 30 0.79 -7.77 -5.44
N GLY A 31 0.63 -8.69 -6.39
CA GLY A 31 -0.67 -9.27 -6.75
C GLY A 31 -1.03 -8.91 -8.18
N SER A 32 -2.31 -8.84 -8.47
CA SER A 32 -2.84 -8.74 -9.82
C SER A 32 -4.01 -7.76 -9.92
N GLU A 33 -4.59 -7.65 -11.12
CA GLU A 33 -5.75 -6.81 -11.38
C GLU A 33 -6.95 -7.16 -10.48
N THR A 34 -7.08 -8.41 -10.03
CA THR A 34 -8.19 -8.83 -9.15
C THR A 34 -8.10 -8.20 -7.77
N GLU A 35 -6.90 -7.85 -7.31
CA GLU A 35 -6.70 -7.18 -6.03
C GLU A 35 -6.76 -5.65 -6.17
N TRP A 36 -6.14 -5.10 -7.21
CA TRP A 36 -5.85 -3.65 -7.32
C TRP A 36 -6.67 -2.88 -8.36
N GLY A 37 -7.42 -3.58 -9.21
CA GLY A 37 -8.23 -2.97 -10.26
C GLY A 37 -9.35 -2.09 -9.72
N GLU A 38 -10.02 -1.35 -10.61
CA GLU A 38 -11.14 -0.47 -10.24
C GLU A 38 -12.30 -1.22 -9.56
N ASP A 39 -12.52 -2.48 -9.96
CA ASP A 39 -13.47 -3.42 -9.35
C ASP A 39 -12.74 -4.53 -8.57
N GLY A 40 -11.53 -4.25 -8.08
CA GLY A 40 -10.70 -5.20 -7.35
C GLY A 40 -11.09 -5.33 -5.87
N GLU A 41 -10.57 -6.36 -5.21
CA GLU A 41 -10.87 -6.67 -3.79
C GLU A 41 -10.70 -5.45 -2.87
N VAL A 42 -9.62 -4.69 -3.03
CA VAL A 42 -9.34 -3.56 -2.14
C VAL A 42 -10.27 -2.39 -2.43
N ALA A 43 -10.66 -2.19 -3.69
CA ALA A 43 -11.65 -1.17 -4.06
C ALA A 43 -13.02 -1.49 -3.43
N ASP A 44 -13.47 -2.74 -3.52
CA ASP A 44 -14.70 -3.22 -2.89
C ASP A 44 -14.68 -3.06 -1.37
N LEU A 45 -13.51 -3.24 -0.75
CA LEU A 45 -13.36 -3.16 0.70
C LEU A 45 -13.45 -1.72 1.24
N VAL A 46 -12.94 -0.74 0.50
CA VAL A 46 -12.94 0.67 0.93
C VAL A 46 -14.19 1.44 0.48
N ALA A 47 -14.89 0.97 -0.56
CA ALA A 47 -16.08 1.61 -1.12
C ALA A 47 -17.21 1.89 -0.11
N PRO A 48 -17.54 0.98 0.84
CA PRO A 48 -18.57 1.25 1.86
C PRO A 48 -18.29 2.46 2.75
N TYR A 49 -17.04 2.90 2.83
CA TYR A 49 -16.60 4.08 3.60
C TYR A 49 -16.54 5.36 2.74
N GLY A 50 -17.12 5.34 1.54
CA GLY A 50 -17.13 6.48 0.62
C GLY A 50 -15.78 6.74 -0.06
N ILE A 51 -14.80 5.84 0.10
CA ILE A 51 -13.49 5.93 -0.55
C ILE A 51 -13.58 5.27 -1.93
N SER A 52 -13.19 6.00 -2.95
CA SER A 52 -13.17 5.51 -4.34
C SER A 52 -11.97 6.09 -5.06
N GLY A 53 -11.46 5.40 -6.07
CA GLY A 53 -10.30 5.83 -6.84
C GLY A 53 -9.43 4.64 -7.22
N VAL A 54 -8.37 4.91 -7.97
CA VAL A 54 -7.41 3.87 -8.36
C VAL A 54 -6.62 3.47 -7.12
N VAL A 55 -6.70 2.18 -6.75
CA VAL A 55 -5.89 1.63 -5.66
C VAL A 55 -4.48 1.35 -6.16
N LYS A 56 -3.49 2.03 -5.59
CA LYS A 56 -2.10 1.89 -5.98
C LYS A 56 -1.28 1.17 -4.90
N PRO A 57 -0.85 -0.08 -5.10
CA PRO A 57 0.04 -0.75 -4.17
C PRO A 57 1.46 -0.16 -4.26
N LEU A 58 1.89 0.56 -3.22
CA LEU A 58 3.17 1.24 -3.19
C LEU A 58 4.31 0.31 -2.79
N PHE A 59 4.19 -0.29 -1.61
CA PHE A 59 5.22 -1.11 -1.00
C PHE A 59 4.61 -2.36 -0.39
N ARG A 60 5.36 -3.45 -0.38
CA ARG A 60 4.97 -4.71 0.26
C ARG A 60 6.07 -5.28 1.14
N ILE A 61 5.69 -5.86 2.27
CA ILE A 61 6.54 -6.74 3.06
C ILE A 61 5.81 -8.03 3.40
N ARG A 62 6.53 -9.15 3.37
CA ARG A 62 6.10 -10.39 4.01
C ARG A 62 6.55 -10.33 5.47
N TYR A 63 5.63 -10.03 6.37
CA TYR A 63 5.94 -9.87 7.79
C TYR A 63 6.04 -11.23 8.52
N SER A 64 5.19 -12.18 8.15
CA SER A 64 5.23 -13.56 8.64
C SER A 64 4.97 -14.56 7.49
N SER A 65 4.82 -15.86 7.78
CA SER A 65 4.53 -16.85 6.74
C SER A 65 3.22 -16.60 6.01
N ASN A 66 2.25 -16.01 6.71
CA ASN A 66 0.90 -15.77 6.20
C ASN A 66 0.59 -14.27 6.07
N GLU A 67 1.26 -13.43 6.85
CA GLU A 67 0.94 -12.01 6.93
C GLU A 67 1.74 -11.20 5.92
N VAL A 68 1.01 -10.53 5.02
CA VAL A 68 1.55 -9.61 4.03
C VAL A 68 0.97 -8.22 4.29
N ILE A 69 1.86 -7.24 4.45
CA ILE A 69 1.48 -5.85 4.69
C ILE A 69 1.82 -5.02 3.47
N PHE A 70 0.90 -4.14 3.11
CA PHE A 70 1.03 -3.18 2.03
C PHE A 70 0.91 -1.75 2.56
N ILE A 71 1.68 -0.85 1.96
CA ILE A 71 1.34 0.57 1.93
C ILE A 71 0.67 0.83 0.59
N ILE A 72 -0.54 1.38 0.61
CA ILE A 72 -1.32 1.69 -0.60
C ILE A 72 -1.66 3.17 -0.65
N ASP A 73 -1.86 3.70 -1.85
CA ASP A 73 -2.30 5.06 -2.14
C ASP A 73 -3.65 5.01 -2.85
N ILE A 74 -4.60 5.80 -2.35
CA ILE A 74 -5.88 6.07 -2.99
C ILE A 74 -6.08 7.58 -2.94
N ASN A 75 -6.01 8.24 -4.10
CA ASN A 75 -6.16 9.71 -4.23
C ASN A 75 -5.23 10.51 -3.29
N GLU A 76 -3.93 10.19 -3.26
CA GLU A 76 -2.91 10.88 -2.45
C GLU A 76 -3.08 10.69 -0.93
N GLN A 77 -4.01 9.83 -0.50
CA GLN A 77 -4.12 9.35 0.87
C GLN A 77 -3.49 7.97 0.99
N TYR A 78 -2.63 7.81 2.01
CA TYR A 78 -1.96 6.54 2.27
C TYR A 78 -2.69 5.69 3.29
N TYR A 79 -2.63 4.38 3.10
CA TYR A 79 -3.25 3.39 3.96
C TYR A 79 -2.30 2.22 4.22
N VAL A 80 -2.44 1.60 5.40
CA VAL A 80 -1.91 0.27 5.68
C VAL A 80 -2.98 -0.73 5.30
N TYR A 81 -2.63 -1.74 4.48
CA TYR A 81 -3.49 -2.85 4.15
C TYR A 81 -2.83 -4.18 4.55
N ASN A 82 -3.56 -5.02 5.26
CA ASN A 82 -3.15 -6.38 5.58
C ASN A 82 -3.86 -7.36 4.63
N GLY A 83 -3.07 -7.97 3.75
CA GLY A 83 -3.57 -8.88 2.71
C GLY A 83 -4.07 -10.23 3.23
N GLU A 84 -3.84 -10.57 4.50
CA GLU A 84 -4.41 -11.78 5.11
C GLU A 84 -5.75 -11.51 5.78
N SER A 85 -5.85 -10.43 6.55
CA SER A 85 -7.05 -10.13 7.34
C SER A 85 -8.08 -9.26 6.59
N GLY A 86 -7.71 -8.67 5.46
CA GLY A 86 -8.54 -7.68 4.75
C GLY A 86 -8.58 -6.33 5.46
N TRP A 87 -7.81 -6.14 6.52
CA TRP A 87 -7.85 -4.91 7.31
C TRP A 87 -7.17 -3.75 6.58
N VAL A 88 -7.87 -2.62 6.49
CA VAL A 88 -7.36 -1.36 5.94
C VAL A 88 -7.52 -0.25 6.97
N GLN A 89 -6.45 0.53 7.16
CA GLN A 89 -6.47 1.73 7.99
C GLN A 89 -5.82 2.92 7.30
N ARG A 90 -6.38 4.10 7.53
CA ARG A 90 -5.83 5.36 7.02
C ARG A 90 -4.61 5.74 7.85
N ILE A 91 -3.51 6.10 7.19
CA ILE A 91 -2.33 6.66 7.85
C ILE A 91 -2.61 8.15 8.12
N VAL A 92 -2.56 8.54 9.39
CA VAL A 92 -2.82 9.90 9.86
C VAL A 92 -1.52 10.70 9.95
N THR A 93 -0.46 10.06 10.49
CA THR A 93 0.86 10.68 10.62
C THR A 93 1.96 9.63 10.42
N PRO A 94 2.99 9.92 9.61
CA PRO A 94 3.14 11.09 8.73
C PRO A 94 2.28 11.01 7.45
N THR A 95 2.09 12.14 6.76
CA THR A 95 1.24 12.25 5.56
C THR A 95 2.02 12.34 4.24
N ASP A 96 3.34 12.53 4.29
CA ASP A 96 4.21 12.47 3.11
C ASP A 96 4.79 11.05 2.94
N LEU A 97 4.89 10.56 1.70
CA LEU A 97 5.35 9.20 1.44
C LEU A 97 6.80 8.95 1.88
N LYS A 98 7.69 9.95 1.72
CA LYS A 98 9.09 9.81 2.16
C LYS A 98 9.16 9.77 3.67
N GLU A 99 8.42 10.64 4.35
CA GLU A 99 8.32 10.62 5.82
C GLU A 99 7.74 9.28 6.33
N ILE A 100 6.75 8.70 5.63
CA ILE A 100 6.24 7.35 5.96
C ILE A 100 7.35 6.31 5.82
N VAL A 101 8.14 6.36 4.74
CA VAL A 101 9.26 5.43 4.54
C VAL A 101 10.33 5.58 5.63
N GLU A 102 10.73 6.81 5.94
CA GLU A 102 11.67 7.12 7.02
C GLU A 102 11.16 6.61 8.37
N PHE A 103 9.89 6.86 8.68
CA PHE A 103 9.26 6.39 9.90
C PHE A 103 9.24 4.85 9.99
N ILE A 104 8.87 4.15 8.91
CA ILE A 104 8.87 2.68 8.87
C ILE A 104 10.30 2.15 9.08
N ASN A 105 11.32 2.79 8.52
CA ASN A 105 12.71 2.38 8.69
C ASN A 105 13.20 2.52 10.14
N GLU A 106 12.80 3.60 10.81
CA GLU A 106 13.24 3.91 12.17
C GLU A 106 12.45 3.16 13.24
N GLN A 107 11.13 3.03 13.04
CA GLN A 107 10.19 2.63 14.09
C GLN A 107 9.36 1.39 13.75
N GLY A 108 9.29 1.03 12.47
CA GLY A 108 8.43 -0.04 11.97
C GLY A 108 7.01 0.43 11.65
N TRP A 109 6.41 -0.19 10.63
CA TRP A 109 5.06 0.15 10.15
C TRP A 109 3.97 0.03 11.22
N PHE A 110 4.11 -0.90 12.16
CA PHE A 110 3.15 -1.16 13.22
C PHE A 110 3.07 -0.02 14.25
N ARG A 111 3.92 1.00 14.14
CA ARG A 111 3.90 2.21 14.97
C ARG A 111 3.34 3.44 14.24
N LEU A 112 2.99 3.33 12.96
CA LEU A 112 2.35 4.42 12.24
C LEU A 112 1.08 4.83 12.99
N GLU A 113 0.83 6.13 13.07
CA GLU A 113 -0.44 6.61 13.59
C GLU A 113 -1.50 6.36 12.52
N THR A 114 -2.47 5.51 12.85
CA THR A 114 -3.53 5.09 11.94
C THR A 114 -4.90 5.21 12.57
N GLU A 115 -5.93 5.31 11.73
CA GLU A 115 -7.32 5.26 12.16
C GLU A 115 -8.12 4.24 11.33
N ASN A 116 -9.20 3.74 11.92
CA ASN A 116 -10.16 2.92 11.20
C ASN A 116 -10.88 3.77 10.15
N LEU A 117 -11.37 3.10 9.11
CA LEU A 117 -12.28 3.72 8.17
C LEU A 117 -13.64 3.90 8.85
N ASP A 118 -14.12 5.13 8.88
CA ASP A 118 -15.45 5.47 9.38
C ASP A 118 -16.36 5.87 8.20
N ALA A 119 -17.65 5.54 8.30
CA ALA A 119 -18.67 5.84 7.28
C ALA A 119 -19.45 7.11 7.61
#